data_AF-A0A060BKI5-F1
#
_entry.id   AF-A0A060BKI5-F1
#
_cell.length_a   1.000
_cell.length_b   1.000
_cell.length_c   1.000
_cell.angle_alpha   90.00
_cell.angle_beta   90.00
_cell.angle_gamma   90.00
#
_symmetry.space_group_name_H-M   'P 1'
#
loop_
_entity.id
_entity.type
_entity.pdbx_description
1 polymer ?
#
loop_
_entity_poly.entity_id
_entity_poly.type
_entity_poly.pdbx_seq_one_letter_code
_entity_poly.pdbx_strand_id
1 'polypeptide(L)'
;MLASSGNRWVGVGHHAVITDSTGQDWIVYHGIDREDGWLSEPGGINKRPMLVDRLDWIDGWPVVNAGAGPSDGPVPGPTLGSAMGIVSDDPAAGDALRPLTGTFTSVSDDVTDAGAVAALTPSRRLPGVATATELLRGENRIATDLRLDDGARLCLRVDGV
;
A
#
# COMPACT_ATOMS: atom_id res chain seq x y z
N MET A 1 11.56 17.12 3.66
CA MET A 1 10.80 18.30 4.14
C MET A 1 9.77 18.65 3.08
N LEU A 2 8.48 18.80 3.43
CA LEU A 2 7.50 19.38 2.52
C LEU A 2 7.85 20.87 2.37
N ALA A 3 8.37 21.25 1.21
CA ALA A 3 8.69 22.63 0.88
C ALA A 3 7.63 23.17 -0.08
N SER A 4 7.40 24.48 -0.04
CA SER A 4 6.63 25.12 -1.11
C SER A 4 7.46 25.10 -2.39
N SER A 5 6.87 24.64 -3.50
CA SER A 5 7.51 24.64 -4.83
C SER A 5 7.32 25.96 -5.59
N GLY A 6 6.68 26.96 -4.98
CA GLY A 6 6.30 28.21 -5.65
C GLY A 6 5.09 28.09 -6.59
N ASN A 7 4.52 26.90 -6.74
CA ASN A 7 3.30 26.69 -7.50
C ASN A 7 2.03 27.08 -6.70
N ARG A 8 0.85 26.64 -7.16
CA ARG A 8 -0.45 27.03 -6.60
C ARG A 8 -0.68 26.59 -5.16
N TRP A 9 0.06 25.60 -4.68
CA TRP A 9 -0.11 25.06 -3.35
C TRP A 9 0.68 25.84 -2.30
N VAL A 10 -0.04 26.37 -1.33
CA VAL A 10 0.52 27.02 -0.14
C VAL A 10 0.08 26.29 1.13
N GLY A 11 0.83 26.48 2.23
CA GLY A 11 0.50 25.88 3.52
C GLY A 11 0.52 24.36 3.51
N VAL A 12 1.39 23.74 2.70
CA VAL A 12 1.49 22.28 2.63
C VAL A 12 1.98 21.66 3.93
N GLY A 13 1.31 20.62 4.41
CA GLY A 13 1.67 20.01 5.69
C GLY A 13 0.67 18.99 6.20
N HIS A 14 0.73 18.71 7.51
CA HIS A 14 -0.06 17.68 8.21
C HIS A 14 -0.13 16.39 7.38
N HIS A 15 1.01 15.72 7.28
CA HIS A 15 1.24 14.66 6.31
C HIS A 15 1.35 13.30 6.99
N ALA A 16 1.19 12.27 6.18
CA ALA A 16 1.58 10.90 6.49
C ALA A 16 2.40 10.34 5.33
N VAL A 17 3.23 9.33 5.61
CA VAL A 17 3.91 8.54 4.59
C VAL A 17 3.17 7.22 4.45
N ILE A 18 2.90 6.82 3.21
CA ILE A 18 2.33 5.52 2.87
C ILE A 18 3.28 4.82 1.91
N THR A 19 3.34 3.50 1.95
CA THR A 19 4.11 2.71 0.99
C THR A 19 3.14 1.93 0.11
N ASP A 20 3.33 2.00 -1.20
CA ASP A 20 2.48 1.29 -2.15
C ASP A 20 2.89 -0.19 -2.31
N SER A 21 2.12 -0.96 -3.09
CA SER A 21 2.36 -2.41 -3.23
C SER A 21 3.71 -2.75 -3.89
N THR A 22 4.33 -1.81 -4.60
CA THR A 22 5.66 -2.00 -5.19
C THR A 22 6.78 -1.72 -4.19
N GLY A 23 6.48 -1.11 -3.05
CA GLY A 23 7.46 -0.66 -2.06
C GLY A 23 7.88 0.80 -2.24
N GLN A 24 7.21 1.55 -3.12
CA GLN A 24 7.46 2.98 -3.29
C GLN A 24 6.77 3.76 -2.17
N ASP A 25 7.52 4.63 -1.50
CA ASP A 25 6.95 5.57 -0.53
C ASP A 25 6.28 6.74 -1.24
N TRP A 26 5.17 7.18 -0.66
CA TRP A 26 4.38 8.33 -1.06
C TRP A 26 4.11 9.18 0.16
N ILE A 27 4.00 10.48 -0.03
CA ILE A 27 3.58 11.41 1.01
C ILE A 27 2.17 11.89 0.69
N VAL A 28 1.25 11.70 1.63
CA VAL A 28 -0.10 12.27 1.59
C VAL A 28 -0.15 13.45 2.54
N TYR A 29 -0.69 14.58 2.09
CA TYR A 29 -0.64 15.84 2.83
C TYR A 29 -1.76 16.76 2.36
N HIS A 30 -2.04 17.84 3.10
CA HIS A 30 -2.95 18.86 2.58
C HIS A 30 -2.18 20.02 1.95
N GLY A 31 -2.82 20.74 1.04
CA GLY A 31 -2.38 22.04 0.54
C GLY A 31 -3.58 22.97 0.33
N ILE A 32 -3.34 24.28 0.29
CA ILE A 32 -4.36 25.30 -0.03
C ILE A 32 -4.05 25.82 -1.43
N ASP A 33 -5.03 25.81 -2.32
CA ASP A 33 -4.90 26.48 -3.62
C ASP A 33 -4.99 27.99 -3.38
N ARG A 34 -3.92 28.74 -3.69
CA ARG A 34 -3.91 30.20 -3.49
C ARG A 34 -4.92 30.95 -4.36
N GLU A 35 -5.43 30.33 -5.42
CA GLU A 35 -6.43 30.91 -6.33
C GLU A 35 -7.85 30.52 -5.92
N ASP A 36 -8.02 29.46 -5.12
CA ASP A 36 -9.31 28.97 -4.62
C ASP A 36 -9.19 28.43 -3.18
N GLY A 37 -8.77 29.30 -2.26
CA GLY A 37 -8.37 28.90 -0.91
C GLY A 37 -9.52 28.73 0.08
N TRP A 38 -10.75 29.11 -0.27
CA TRP A 38 -11.85 29.27 0.70
C TRP A 38 -13.10 28.51 0.30
N LEU A 39 -13.74 27.87 1.27
CA LEU A 39 -15.08 27.34 1.15
C LEU A 39 -16.08 28.51 1.10
N SER A 40 -17.25 28.30 0.47
CA SER A 40 -18.27 29.33 0.26
C SER A 40 -19.10 29.63 1.53
N GLU A 41 -18.80 28.96 2.63
CA GLU A 41 -19.48 29.01 3.91
C GLU A 41 -19.09 30.25 4.74
N PRO A 42 -20.03 30.80 5.54
CA PRO A 42 -19.72 31.90 6.45
C PRO A 42 -18.58 31.56 7.40
N GLY A 43 -17.63 32.48 7.58
CA GLY A 43 -16.52 32.34 8.53
C GLY A 43 -15.15 32.08 7.89
N GLY A 44 -15.06 31.95 6.55
CA GLY A 44 -13.77 31.86 5.86
C GLY A 44 -13.01 30.60 6.23
N ILE A 45 -13.59 29.43 5.95
CA ILE A 45 -12.92 28.15 6.20
C ILE A 45 -12.00 27.83 5.01
N ASN A 46 -10.74 27.54 5.29
CA ASN A 46 -9.77 27.16 4.25
C ASN A 46 -10.13 25.82 3.59
N LYS A 47 -10.13 25.79 2.25
CA LYS A 47 -10.08 24.57 1.45
C LYS A 47 -8.71 23.93 1.62
N ARG A 48 -8.69 22.70 2.14
CA ARG A 48 -7.47 21.90 2.35
C ARG A 48 -7.64 20.52 1.72
N PRO A 49 -7.72 20.43 0.38
CA PRO A 49 -7.75 19.13 -0.30
C PRO A 49 -6.55 18.28 0.07
N MET A 50 -6.75 16.97 0.00
CA MET A 50 -5.66 16.00 0.12
C MET A 50 -4.88 15.96 -1.21
N LEU A 51 -3.56 16.02 -1.08
CA LEU A 51 -2.57 15.89 -2.14
C LEU A 51 -1.74 14.62 -1.86
N VAL A 52 -1.22 14.04 -2.93
CA VAL A 52 -0.33 12.87 -2.87
C VAL A 52 0.80 13.06 -3.88
N ASP A 53 2.02 12.81 -3.43
CA ASP A 53 3.22 12.84 -4.28
C ASP A 53 4.13 11.68 -3.93
N ARG A 54 4.93 11.23 -4.91
CA ARG A 54 5.99 10.24 -4.68
C ARG A 54 7.01 10.80 -3.68
N LEU A 55 7.51 9.96 -2.78
CA LEU A 55 8.58 10.32 -1.86
C LEU A 55 9.87 9.58 -2.23
N ASP A 56 10.87 10.32 -2.67
CA ASP A 56 12.16 9.79 -3.07
C ASP A 56 13.19 9.94 -1.95
N TRP A 57 13.98 8.90 -1.71
CA TRP A 57 15.07 8.94 -0.73
C TRP A 57 16.39 9.22 -1.44
N ILE A 58 16.82 10.49 -1.46
CA ILE A 58 18.04 10.96 -2.13
C ILE A 58 19.07 11.31 -1.07
N ASP A 59 20.24 10.66 -1.12
CA ASP A 59 21.32 10.81 -0.14
C ASP A 59 20.84 10.59 1.32
N GLY A 60 19.89 9.66 1.50
CA GLY A 60 19.31 9.33 2.81
C GLY A 60 18.24 10.31 3.31
N TRP A 61 17.89 11.33 2.52
CA TRP A 61 16.87 12.32 2.88
C TRP A 61 15.59 12.16 2.04
N PRO A 62 14.40 12.33 2.65
CA PRO A 62 13.14 12.29 1.92
C PRO A 62 12.91 13.60 1.12
N VAL A 63 12.74 13.43 -0.19
CA VAL A 63 12.56 14.47 -1.19
C VAL A 63 11.27 14.20 -1.97
N VAL A 64 10.34 15.16 -1.94
CA VAL A 64 9.03 15.01 -2.59
C VAL A 64 9.20 15.12 -4.11
N ASN A 65 8.80 14.07 -4.84
CA ASN A 65 8.88 13.95 -6.29
C ASN A 65 10.26 14.41 -6.84
N ALA A 66 11.34 13.89 -6.25
CA ALA A 66 12.73 14.26 -6.55
C ALA A 66 13.02 15.78 -6.57
N GLY A 67 12.25 16.57 -5.83
CA GLY A 67 12.38 18.02 -5.70
C GLY A 67 11.40 18.81 -6.59
N ALA A 68 10.58 18.11 -7.39
CA ALA A 68 9.58 18.71 -8.26
C ALA A 68 8.20 18.87 -7.60
N GLY A 69 7.99 18.31 -6.40
CA GLY A 69 6.72 18.43 -5.68
C GLY A 69 6.62 19.72 -4.84
N PRO A 70 5.42 20.15 -4.41
CA PRO A 70 4.09 19.58 -4.68
C PRO A 70 3.71 19.55 -6.16
N SER A 71 3.09 18.47 -6.64
CA SER A 71 2.57 18.41 -8.02
C SER A 71 1.28 19.23 -8.17
N ASP A 72 1.11 19.98 -9.26
CA ASP A 72 -0.09 20.78 -9.56
C ASP A 72 -0.95 20.28 -10.73
N GLY A 73 -0.48 19.22 -11.41
CA GLY A 73 -1.18 18.48 -12.46
C GLY A 73 -1.19 16.96 -12.23
N PRO A 74 -1.79 16.17 -13.15
CA PRO A 74 -1.82 14.72 -13.04
C PRO A 74 -0.41 14.11 -13.04
N VAL A 75 -0.18 13.20 -12.10
CA VAL A 75 1.02 12.36 -12.01
C VAL A 75 0.58 10.89 -11.90
N PRO A 76 1.45 9.93 -12.24
CA PRO A 76 1.21 8.53 -11.87
C PRO A 76 0.91 8.44 -10.37
N GLY A 77 -0.16 7.72 -10.00
CA GLY A 77 -0.53 7.51 -8.60
C GLY A 77 0.15 6.28 -8.00
N PRO A 78 -0.05 6.04 -6.69
CA PRO A 78 0.40 4.82 -6.02
C PRO A 78 -0.11 3.55 -6.69
N THR A 79 0.74 2.53 -6.74
CA THR A 79 0.31 1.20 -7.17
C THR A 79 -0.41 0.52 -6.00
N LEU A 80 -1.73 0.35 -6.12
CA LEU A 80 -2.54 -0.25 -5.05
C LEU A 80 -2.84 -1.74 -5.28
N GLY A 81 -2.47 -2.28 -6.45
CA GLY A 81 -2.74 -3.67 -6.84
C GLY A 81 -1.51 -4.56 -6.81
N SER A 82 -1.73 -5.87 -6.72
CA SER A 82 -0.74 -6.90 -7.03
C SER A 82 -1.06 -7.50 -8.40
N ALA A 83 -0.03 -7.84 -9.19
CA ALA A 83 -0.21 -8.62 -10.42
C ALA A 83 -0.87 -9.98 -10.16
N MET A 84 -0.78 -10.50 -8.93
CA MET A 84 -1.43 -11.76 -8.55
C MET A 84 -2.90 -11.60 -8.14
N GLY A 85 -3.44 -10.38 -8.16
CA GLY A 85 -4.80 -10.08 -7.73
C GLY A 85 -4.95 -9.96 -6.21
N ILE A 86 -5.73 -8.98 -5.76
CA ILE A 86 -6.14 -8.80 -4.37
C ILE A 86 -7.66 -8.60 -4.37
N VAL A 87 -8.37 -9.37 -3.55
CA VAL A 87 -9.81 -9.20 -3.32
C VAL A 87 -9.97 -8.67 -1.89
N SER A 88 -10.00 -7.35 -1.72
CA SER A 88 -9.96 -6.73 -0.38
C SER A 88 -11.18 -7.08 0.48
N ASP A 89 -12.35 -7.26 -0.14
CA ASP A 89 -13.60 -7.56 0.56
C ASP A 89 -13.73 -9.05 0.95
N ASP A 90 -12.98 -9.94 0.28
CA ASP A 90 -12.87 -11.35 0.61
C ASP A 90 -11.44 -11.86 0.36
N PRO A 91 -10.52 -11.60 1.30
CA PRO A 91 -9.09 -11.88 1.11
C PRO A 91 -8.79 -13.35 0.79
N ALA A 92 -9.61 -14.30 1.23
CA ALA A 92 -9.45 -15.72 0.94
C ALA A 92 -9.93 -16.14 -0.47
N ALA A 93 -10.68 -15.29 -1.17
CA ALA A 93 -11.10 -15.52 -2.55
C ALA A 93 -10.07 -15.06 -3.60
N GLY A 94 -8.92 -14.55 -3.16
CA GLY A 94 -7.83 -14.19 -4.06
C GLY A 94 -7.27 -15.41 -4.80
N ASP A 95 -7.21 -15.33 -6.12
CA ASP A 95 -6.68 -16.41 -6.97
C ASP A 95 -5.14 -16.40 -7.08
N ALA A 96 -4.45 -15.53 -6.35
CA ALA A 96 -2.99 -15.40 -6.33
C ALA A 96 -2.29 -16.70 -5.90
N LEU A 97 -2.84 -17.35 -4.87
CA LEU A 97 -2.28 -18.52 -4.22
C LEU A 97 -3.32 -19.63 -4.20
N ARG A 98 -2.98 -20.79 -4.75
CA ARG A 98 -3.83 -21.99 -4.68
C ARG A 98 -3.33 -22.92 -3.58
N PRO A 99 -4.20 -23.36 -2.65
CA PRO A 99 -3.83 -24.37 -1.66
C PRO A 99 -3.60 -25.72 -2.36
N LEU A 100 -2.44 -26.32 -2.10
CA LEU A 100 -2.16 -27.73 -2.39
C LEU A 100 -2.66 -28.62 -1.25
N THR A 101 -2.55 -28.14 -0.01
CA THR A 101 -3.07 -28.75 1.20
C THR A 101 -3.58 -27.68 2.15
N GLY A 102 -4.64 -27.99 2.91
CA GLY A 102 -5.34 -27.02 3.75
C GLY A 102 -6.37 -26.20 2.97
N THR A 103 -6.90 -25.17 3.62
CA THR A 103 -7.97 -24.33 3.06
C THR A 103 -7.74 -22.87 3.44
N PHE A 104 -7.90 -21.96 2.48
CA PHE A 104 -7.99 -20.54 2.77
C PHE A 104 -9.40 -20.19 3.23
N THR A 105 -9.49 -19.43 4.33
CA THR A 105 -10.74 -18.85 4.83
C THR A 105 -10.50 -17.44 5.29
N SER A 106 -11.45 -16.54 5.03
CA SER A 106 -11.39 -15.17 5.55
C SER A 106 -11.72 -15.20 7.04
N VAL A 107 -10.84 -14.63 7.86
CA VAL A 107 -10.99 -14.50 9.32
C VAL A 107 -10.81 -13.05 9.74
N SER A 108 -11.44 -12.65 10.85
CA SER A 108 -11.24 -11.31 11.42
C SER A 108 -9.86 -11.23 12.07
N ASP A 109 -9.12 -10.16 11.78
CA ASP A 109 -7.93 -9.77 12.51
C ASP A 109 -8.28 -8.72 13.58
N ASP A 110 -8.43 -9.17 14.81
CA ASP A 110 -8.78 -8.31 15.95
C ASP A 110 -7.53 -7.71 16.65
N VAL A 111 -6.33 -7.97 16.12
CA VAL A 111 -5.06 -7.49 16.70
C VAL A 111 -4.54 -6.25 15.96
N THR A 112 -4.84 -6.15 14.67
CA THR A 112 -4.45 -5.01 13.83
C THR A 112 -5.70 -4.30 13.29
N ASP A 113 -5.50 -3.28 12.46
CA ASP A 113 -6.56 -2.57 11.72
C ASP A 113 -6.82 -3.16 10.32
N ALA A 114 -6.27 -4.35 10.01
CA ALA A 114 -6.41 -5.00 8.71
C ALA A 114 -7.86 -5.45 8.39
N GLY A 115 -8.71 -5.62 9.41
CA GLY A 115 -10.06 -6.15 9.21
C GLY A 115 -10.03 -7.63 8.86
N ALA A 116 -10.54 -8.02 7.69
CA ALA A 116 -10.51 -9.42 7.26
C ALA A 116 -9.12 -9.79 6.70
N VAL A 117 -8.64 -11.01 7.01
CA VAL A 117 -7.40 -11.57 6.48
C VAL A 117 -7.60 -13.00 5.99
N ALA A 118 -6.80 -13.44 5.02
CA ALA A 118 -6.82 -14.82 4.55
C ALA A 118 -6.01 -15.73 5.48
N ALA A 119 -6.65 -16.72 6.10
CA ALA A 119 -5.98 -17.72 6.91
C ALA A 119 -5.88 -19.06 6.17
N LEU A 120 -4.66 -19.56 5.97
CA LEU A 120 -4.43 -20.92 5.47
C LEU A 120 -4.48 -21.91 6.62
N THR A 121 -5.61 -22.60 6.80
CA THR A 121 -5.78 -23.60 7.84
C THR A 121 -5.24 -24.96 7.38
N PRO A 122 -4.26 -25.57 8.07
CA PRO A 122 -3.77 -26.91 7.74
C PRO A 122 -4.86 -27.97 7.84
N SER A 123 -4.68 -29.06 7.08
CA SER A 123 -5.51 -30.25 7.29
C SER A 123 -5.09 -30.99 8.56
N ARG A 124 -5.92 -31.95 9.02
CA ARG A 124 -5.64 -32.75 10.22
C ARG A 124 -4.34 -33.58 10.16
N ARG A 125 -3.80 -33.84 8.96
CA ARG A 125 -2.63 -34.72 8.75
C ARG A 125 -1.49 -34.08 7.96
N LEU A 126 -1.73 -32.96 7.28
CA LEU A 126 -0.77 -32.30 6.40
C LEU A 126 -0.70 -30.81 6.74
N PRO A 127 0.50 -30.20 6.68
CA PRO A 127 0.66 -28.77 6.84
C PRO A 127 -0.15 -28.01 5.78
N GLY A 128 -0.43 -26.73 6.03
CA GLY A 128 -0.94 -25.82 5.01
C GLY A 128 0.15 -25.55 3.98
N VAL A 129 -0.12 -25.81 2.71
CA VAL A 129 0.81 -25.52 1.61
C VAL A 129 0.02 -24.84 0.51
N ALA A 130 0.47 -23.68 0.07
CA ALA A 130 -0.06 -22.97 -1.08
C ALA A 130 1.05 -22.68 -2.09
N THR A 131 0.67 -22.55 -3.35
CA THR A 131 1.58 -22.21 -4.45
C THR A 131 0.99 -21.06 -5.25
N ALA A 132 1.85 -20.23 -5.84
CA ALA A 132 1.40 -19.23 -6.81
C ALA A 132 0.65 -19.91 -7.98
N THR A 133 -0.43 -19.30 -8.44
CA THR A 133 -1.20 -19.77 -9.60
C THR A 133 -0.54 -19.42 -10.92
N GLU A 134 0.25 -18.35 -10.95
CA GLU A 134 1.02 -17.92 -12.11
C GLU A 134 2.52 -18.05 -11.89
N LEU A 135 3.24 -18.33 -12.98
CA LEU A 135 4.69 -18.30 -12.99
C LEU A 135 5.16 -16.85 -13.11
N LEU A 136 5.87 -16.36 -12.10
CA LEU A 136 6.53 -15.07 -12.15
C LEU A 136 7.69 -15.11 -13.14
N ARG A 137 7.81 -14.09 -13.99
CA ARG A 137 8.87 -13.96 -15.01
C ARG A 137 9.60 -12.64 -14.85
N GLY A 138 10.90 -12.62 -15.16
CA GLY A 138 11.72 -11.41 -15.04
C GLY A 138 12.04 -11.03 -13.60
N GLU A 139 12.27 -9.74 -13.39
CA GLU A 139 12.55 -9.18 -12.06
C GLU A 139 11.26 -8.99 -11.27
N ASN A 140 11.15 -9.63 -10.11
CA ASN A 140 9.94 -9.62 -9.29
C ASN A 140 10.30 -9.33 -7.83
N ARG A 141 9.49 -8.50 -7.16
CA ARG A 141 9.51 -8.32 -5.71
C ARG A 141 8.31 -9.06 -5.12
N ILE A 142 8.57 -9.96 -4.18
CA ILE A 142 7.54 -10.61 -3.37
C ILE A 142 7.65 -10.03 -1.97
N ALA A 143 6.60 -9.33 -1.54
CA ALA A 143 6.44 -8.84 -0.18
C ALA A 143 5.11 -9.38 0.36
N THR A 144 5.13 -9.92 1.57
CA THR A 144 3.92 -10.40 2.25
C THR A 144 4.13 -10.23 3.74
N ASP A 145 3.10 -9.76 4.42
CA ASP A 145 3.02 -9.82 5.87
C ASP A 145 2.40 -11.16 6.24
N LEU A 146 3.03 -11.88 7.17
CA LEU A 146 2.58 -13.19 7.61
C LEU A 146 2.57 -13.23 9.12
N ARG A 147 1.43 -13.64 9.68
CA ARG A 147 1.31 -13.96 11.10
C ARG A 147 1.24 -15.48 11.26
N LEU A 148 2.06 -16.00 12.15
CA LEU A 148 2.09 -17.41 12.50
C LEU A 148 1.54 -17.59 13.91
N ASP A 149 0.78 -18.65 14.12
CA ASP A 149 0.39 -19.08 15.46
C ASP A 149 1.62 -19.53 16.27
N ASP A 150 1.49 -19.52 17.60
CA ASP A 150 2.56 -19.93 18.50
C ASP A 150 3.05 -21.36 18.18
N GLY A 151 4.36 -21.48 17.95
CA GLY A 151 5.02 -22.75 17.61
C GLY A 151 4.87 -23.19 16.15
N ALA A 152 4.13 -22.45 15.32
CA ALA A 152 4.07 -22.71 13.88
C ALA A 152 5.40 -22.36 13.19
N ARG A 153 5.63 -22.95 12.02
CA ARG A 153 6.82 -22.71 11.19
C ARG A 153 6.39 -22.44 9.76
N LEU A 154 7.04 -21.46 9.13
CA LEU A 154 6.88 -21.15 7.72
C LEU A 154 8.06 -21.69 6.92
N CYS A 155 7.77 -22.23 5.74
CA CYS A 155 8.75 -22.51 4.71
C CYS A 155 8.33 -21.79 3.43
N LEU A 156 9.19 -20.88 2.94
CA LEU A 156 9.04 -20.29 1.62
C LEU A 156 10.03 -20.97 0.68
N ARG A 157 9.52 -21.54 -0.41
CA ARG A 157 10.31 -22.19 -1.44
C ARG A 157 10.11 -21.46 -2.76
N VAL A 158 11.22 -21.07 -3.38
CA VAL A 158 11.26 -20.50 -4.73
C VAL A 158 11.92 -21.54 -5.64
N ASP A 159 11.13 -22.10 -6.55
CA ASP A 159 11.62 -23.00 -7.57
C ASP A 159 11.89 -22.21 -8.85
N GLY A 160 13.15 -22.18 -9.29
CA GLY A 160 13.50 -21.71 -10.63
C GLY A 160 13.09 -22.75 -11.66
N VAL A 161 12.62 -22.29 -12.83
CA VAL A 161 12.41 -23.14 -14.01
C VAL A 161 13.70 -23.22 -14.80
#